data_AF-A0AAX0QXD5-F1
#
_entry.id   AF-A0AAX0QXD5-F1
#
_cell.length_a   1.000
_cell.length_b   1.000
_cell.length_c   1.000
_cell.angle_alpha   90.00
_cell.angle_beta   90.00
_cell.angle_gamma   90.00
#
_symmetry.space_group_name_H-M   'P 1'
#
loop_
_entity.id
_entity.type
_entity.pdbx_description
1 polymer ?
#
loop_
_entity_poly.entity_id
_entity_poly.type
_entity_poly.pdbx_seq_one_letter_code
_entity_poly.pdbx_strand_id
1 'polypeptide(L)'
;MGCPLRSQCMKHSTNPNTNKRLFKNLTWDYFKAFTNKQLSNSKTKHIYQKRKIDVESTFGNLKANLGFQRLSVRTQSKVECELGIALMAVNIRKLAKISARFRSLIRKKPLNSKKMNFDGFFLKELKVYVPAL
;
A
#
# COMPACT_ATOMS: atom_id res chain seq x y z
N MET A 1 9.82 -46.49 5.02
CA MET A 1 11.16 -45.85 4.92
C MET A 1 11.08 -44.43 5.47
N GLY A 2 11.90 -44.10 6.48
CA GLY A 2 11.82 -42.83 7.22
C GLY A 2 12.57 -41.68 6.55
N CYS A 3 12.11 -40.44 6.76
CA CYS A 3 12.76 -39.24 6.24
C CYS A 3 14.13 -38.99 6.92
N PRO A 4 15.23 -38.82 6.15
CA PRO A 4 16.59 -38.67 6.70
C PRO A 4 16.82 -37.37 7.48
N LEU A 5 15.98 -36.34 7.28
CA LEU A 5 16.07 -35.05 7.99
C LEU A 5 15.17 -34.98 9.24
N ARG A 6 14.53 -36.08 9.62
CA ARG A 6 13.53 -36.10 10.70
C ARG A 6 14.07 -35.59 12.04
N SER A 7 15.32 -35.93 12.38
CA SER A 7 15.98 -35.48 13.62
C SER A 7 16.32 -33.99 13.64
N GLN A 8 16.47 -33.36 12.47
CA GLN A 8 16.73 -31.93 12.31
C GLN A 8 15.44 -31.10 12.26
N CYS A 9 14.39 -31.65 11.64
CA CYS A 9 13.10 -30.96 11.45
C CYS A 9 12.12 -31.12 12.63
N MET A 10 12.32 -32.08 13.53
CA MET A 10 11.45 -32.32 14.70
C MET A 10 12.23 -32.14 16.00
N LYS A 11 11.74 -31.29 16.92
CA LYS A 11 12.21 -31.31 18.32
C LYS A 11 12.03 -32.72 18.88
N HIS A 12 13.07 -33.25 19.53
CA HIS A 12 13.00 -34.52 20.25
C HIS A 12 11.86 -34.45 21.26
N SER A 13 10.78 -35.19 20.97
CA SER A 13 9.72 -35.47 21.94
C SER A 13 10.23 -36.56 22.87
N THR A 14 9.94 -36.47 24.17
CA THR A 14 10.26 -37.50 25.18
C THR A 14 9.72 -38.88 24.80
N ASN A 15 8.76 -38.95 23.87
CA ASN A 15 8.27 -40.18 23.26
C ASN A 15 8.37 -40.15 21.71
N PRO A 16 9.09 -41.09 21.07
CA PRO A 16 9.27 -41.13 19.62
C PRO A 16 7.97 -41.41 18.82
N ASN A 17 6.93 -41.93 19.48
CA ASN A 17 5.63 -42.30 18.92
C ASN A 17 4.48 -41.35 19.29
N THR A 18 4.74 -40.16 19.83
CA THR A 18 3.66 -39.19 20.06
C THR A 18 3.20 -38.57 18.73
N ASN A 19 1.96 -38.87 18.34
CA ASN A 19 1.30 -38.22 17.21
C ASN A 19 1.21 -36.71 17.46
N LYS A 20 1.75 -35.91 16.53
CA LYS A 20 1.55 -34.46 16.53
C LYS A 20 0.06 -34.16 16.38
N ARG A 21 -0.52 -33.40 17.30
CA ARG A 21 -1.89 -32.92 17.17
C ARG A 21 -1.88 -31.66 16.30
N LEU A 22 -2.56 -31.72 15.15
CA LEU A 22 -2.79 -30.56 14.30
C LEU A 22 -4.19 -30.01 14.63
N PHE A 23 -4.26 -28.78 15.11
CA PHE A 23 -5.52 -28.10 15.33
C PHE A 23 -5.79 -27.17 14.16
N LYS A 24 -6.96 -27.32 13.53
CA LYS A 24 -7.41 -26.47 12.44
C LYS A 24 -8.60 -25.67 12.91
N ASN A 25 -8.56 -24.35 12.72
CA ASN A 25 -9.71 -23.51 13.00
C ASN A 25 -10.58 -23.40 11.74
N LEU A 26 -11.73 -24.08 11.78
CA LEU A 26 -12.70 -24.13 10.68
C LEU A 26 -13.28 -22.76 10.33
N THR A 27 -13.47 -21.89 11.33
CA THR A 27 -13.97 -20.53 11.13
C THR A 27 -12.99 -19.68 10.33
N TRP A 28 -11.69 -19.78 10.63
CA TRP A 28 -10.65 -19.09 9.84
C TRP A 28 -10.56 -19.61 8.41
N ASP A 29 -10.71 -20.92 8.20
CA ASP A 29 -10.73 -21.49 6.86
C ASP A 29 -11.92 -21.00 6.04
N TYR A 30 -13.09 -20.90 6.68
CA TYR A 30 -14.29 -20.34 6.05
C TYR A 30 -14.04 -18.91 5.56
N PHE A 31 -13.52 -18.03 6.41
CA PHE A 31 -13.23 -16.64 6.02
C PHE A 31 -12.12 -16.52 4.97
N LYS A 32 -11.11 -17.39 5.02
CA LYS A 32 -10.05 -17.46 4.01
C LYS A 32 -10.62 -17.89 2.66
N ALA A 33 -11.46 -18.91 2.63
CA ALA A 33 -12.13 -19.37 1.41
C ALA A 33 -13.06 -18.28 0.84
N PHE A 34 -13.83 -17.60 1.69
CA PHE A 34 -14.67 -16.47 1.30
C PHE A 34 -13.85 -15.35 0.65
N THR A 35 -12.75 -14.95 1.29
CA THR A 35 -11.86 -13.89 0.76
C THR A 35 -11.21 -14.32 -0.56
N ASN A 36 -10.74 -15.56 -0.66
CA ASN A 36 -10.16 -16.10 -1.89
C ASN A 36 -11.17 -16.12 -3.04
N LYS A 37 -12.44 -16.48 -2.76
CA LYS A 37 -13.52 -16.44 -3.74
C LYS A 37 -13.74 -15.01 -4.24
N GLN A 38 -13.76 -14.02 -3.34
CA GLN A 38 -13.86 -12.61 -3.73
C GLN A 38 -12.65 -12.14 -4.57
N LEU A 39 -11.43 -12.51 -4.18
CA LEU A 39 -10.20 -12.16 -4.88
C LEU A 39 -10.01 -12.91 -6.21
N SER A 40 -10.68 -14.04 -6.42
CA SER A 40 -10.64 -14.79 -7.68
C SER A 40 -11.42 -14.12 -8.81
N ASN A 41 -12.41 -13.28 -8.49
CA ASN A 41 -13.16 -12.53 -9.50
C ASN A 41 -12.24 -11.49 -10.18
N SER A 42 -12.17 -11.49 -11.52
CA SER A 42 -11.25 -10.62 -12.27
C SER A 42 -11.45 -9.13 -11.97
N LYS A 43 -12.69 -8.68 -11.82
CA LYS A 43 -13.02 -7.27 -11.51
C LYS A 43 -12.52 -6.89 -10.12
N THR A 44 -12.83 -7.71 -9.11
CA THR A 44 -12.41 -7.47 -7.72
C THR A 44 -10.90 -7.58 -7.57
N LYS A 45 -10.27 -8.55 -8.26
CA LYS A 45 -8.82 -8.72 -8.30
C LYS A 45 -8.11 -7.48 -8.82
N HIS A 46 -8.60 -6.90 -9.92
CA HIS A 46 -8.02 -5.67 -10.49
C HIS A 46 -8.12 -4.48 -9.53
N ILE A 47 -9.28 -4.31 -8.88
CA ILE A 47 -9.49 -3.25 -7.88
C ILE A 47 -8.53 -3.45 -6.70
N TYR A 48 -8.41 -4.68 -6.21
CA TYR A 48 -7.52 -5.02 -5.10
C TYR A 48 -6.05 -4.77 -5.45
N GLN A 49 -5.60 -5.14 -6.65
CA GLN A 49 -4.23 -4.89 -7.13
C GLN A 49 -3.89 -3.40 -7.14
N LYS A 50 -4.80 -2.54 -7.62
CA LYS A 50 -4.61 -1.08 -7.57
C LYS A 50 -4.53 -0.57 -6.14
N ARG A 51 -5.48 -0.94 -5.28
CA ARG A 51 -5.49 -0.53 -3.88
C ARG A 51 -4.22 -0.94 -3.15
N LYS A 52 -3.69 -2.14 -3.43
CA LYS A 52 -2.44 -2.59 -2.82
C LYS A 52 -1.31 -1.59 -3.07
N ILE A 53 -1.15 -1.13 -4.30
CA ILE A 53 -0.09 -0.19 -4.67
C ILE A 53 -0.39 1.21 -4.12
N ASP A 54 -1.60 1.72 -4.33
CA ASP A 54 -1.96 3.09 -4.01
C ASP A 54 -2.03 3.33 -2.49
N VAL A 55 -2.63 2.40 -1.75
CA VAL A 55 -2.83 2.52 -0.30
C VAL A 55 -1.52 2.30 0.45
N GLU A 56 -0.78 1.22 0.15
CA GLU A 56 0.47 0.92 0.85
C GLU A 56 1.52 2.02 0.61
N SER A 57 1.64 2.53 -0.62
CA SER A 57 2.59 3.61 -0.93
C SER A 57 2.25 4.91 -0.20
N THR A 58 0.98 5.26 -0.10
CA THR A 58 0.52 6.47 0.61
C THR A 58 0.80 6.37 2.11
N PHE A 59 0.45 5.25 2.75
CA PHE A 59 0.72 5.04 4.17
C PHE A 59 2.21 4.90 4.48
N GLY A 60 2.98 4.27 3.58
CA GLY A 60 4.44 4.24 3.69
C GLY A 60 5.05 5.64 3.63
N ASN A 61 4.55 6.50 2.74
CA ASN A 61 4.97 7.90 2.63
C ASN A 61 4.61 8.70 3.90
N LEU A 62 3.39 8.57 4.41
CA LEU A 62 2.95 9.19 5.65
C LEU A 62 3.89 8.84 6.82
N LYS A 63 4.23 7.55 6.98
CA LYS A 63 5.12 7.09 8.05
C LYS A 63 6.56 7.55 7.84
N ALA A 64 7.14 7.28 6.68
CA ALA A 64 8.56 7.50 6.43
C ALA A 64 8.92 8.98 6.23
N ASN A 65 8.07 9.75 5.53
CA ASN A 65 8.40 11.13 5.15
C ASN A 65 7.73 12.19 6.00
N LEU A 66 6.62 11.88 6.69
CA LEU A 66 5.92 12.80 7.58
C LEU A 66 6.00 12.37 9.05
N GLY A 67 6.58 11.21 9.36
CA GLY A 67 6.67 10.71 10.73
C GLY A 67 5.31 10.38 11.35
N PHE A 68 4.27 10.22 10.53
CA PHE A 68 2.90 10.04 10.99
C PHE A 68 2.69 8.60 11.47
N GLN A 69 3.03 8.35 12.74
CA GLN A 69 2.96 7.03 13.35
C GLN A 69 1.68 6.80 14.16
N ARG A 70 1.13 7.86 14.74
CA ARG A 70 -0.07 7.82 15.58
C ARG A 70 -0.88 9.10 15.41
N LEU A 71 -2.19 8.96 15.53
CA LEU A 71 -3.10 10.10 15.67
C LEU A 71 -2.90 10.72 17.05
N SER A 72 -2.83 12.05 17.11
CA SER A 72 -2.77 12.78 18.37
C SER A 72 -4.15 12.91 19.02
N VAL A 73 -5.22 12.82 18.23
CA VAL A 73 -6.60 13.02 18.68
C VAL A 73 -7.41 11.71 18.70
N ARG A 74 -8.49 11.68 19.50
CA ARG A 74 -9.36 10.50 19.68
C ARG A 74 -10.74 10.63 19.05
N THR A 75 -11.31 11.83 19.05
CA THR A 75 -12.66 12.07 18.51
C THR A 75 -12.66 11.94 17.00
N GLN A 76 -13.66 11.24 16.44
CA GLN A 76 -13.75 10.96 15.01
C GLN A 76 -13.56 12.19 14.12
N SER A 77 -14.28 13.28 14.38
CA SER A 77 -14.17 14.52 13.59
C SER A 77 -12.76 15.11 13.62
N LYS A 78 -12.07 15.02 14.76
CA LYS A 78 -10.69 15.48 14.91
C LYS A 78 -9.73 14.56 14.17
N VAL A 79 -9.96 13.24 14.21
CA VAL A 79 -9.14 12.25 13.52
C VAL A 79 -9.21 12.46 12.01
N GLU A 80 -10.40 12.68 11.48
CA GLU A 80 -10.62 12.99 10.06
C GLU A 80 -9.88 14.27 9.66
N CYS A 81 -9.94 15.32 10.49
CA CYS A 81 -9.20 16.56 10.25
C CYS A 81 -7.68 16.36 10.27
N GLU A 82 -7.14 15.66 11.29
CA GLU A 82 -5.71 15.40 11.43
C GLU A 82 -5.17 14.59 10.23
N LEU A 83 -5.91 13.55 9.83
CA LEU A 83 -5.57 12.74 8.66
C LEU A 83 -5.68 13.56 7.36
N GLY A 84 -6.71 14.39 7.22
CA GLY A 84 -6.89 15.29 6.09
C GLY A 84 -5.71 16.26 5.92
N ILE A 85 -5.23 16.85 7.00
CA ILE A 85 -4.03 17.72 7.00
C ILE A 85 -2.80 16.93 6.55
N ALA A 86 -2.57 15.73 7.09
CA ALA A 86 -1.43 14.90 6.71
C ALA A 86 -1.47 14.54 5.21
N LEU A 87 -2.64 14.18 4.68
CA LEU A 87 -2.84 13.89 3.26
C LEU A 87 -2.65 15.13 2.38
N MET A 88 -3.15 16.30 2.80
CA MET A 88 -2.90 17.57 2.10
C MET A 88 -1.41 17.89 2.01
N ALA A 89 -0.65 17.68 3.10
CA ALA A 89 0.79 17.88 3.10
C ALA A 89 1.51 16.97 2.08
N VAL A 90 1.09 15.70 1.96
CA VAL A 90 1.61 14.78 0.92
C VAL A 90 1.30 15.31 -0.49
N ASN A 91 0.06 15.75 -0.73
CA ASN A 91 -0.36 16.30 -2.02
C ASN A 91 0.44 17.56 -2.41
N ILE A 92 0.66 18.49 -1.47
CA ILE A 92 1.46 19.70 -1.68
C ILE A 92 2.91 19.33 -2.03
N ARG A 93 3.54 18.40 -1.29
CA ARG A 93 4.90 17.94 -1.60
C ARG A 93 5.01 17.35 -3.00
N LYS A 94 3.99 16.61 -3.43
CA LYS A 94 3.94 16.04 -4.77
C LYS A 94 3.79 17.13 -5.84
N LEU A 95 2.92 18.11 -5.62
CA LEU A 95 2.76 19.26 -6.50
C LEU A 95 4.06 20.07 -6.63
N ALA A 96 4.77 20.28 -5.52
CA ALA A 96 6.07 20.96 -5.53
C ALA A 96 7.09 20.22 -6.41
N LYS A 97 7.17 18.89 -6.32
CA LYS A 97 8.05 18.07 -7.19
C LYS A 97 7.68 18.17 -8.66
N ILE A 98 6.38 18.08 -8.98
CA ILE A 98 5.86 18.21 -10.36
C ILE A 98 6.21 19.60 -10.92
N SER A 99 5.96 20.67 -10.16
CA SER A 99 6.27 22.03 -10.59
C SER A 99 7.78 22.26 -10.78
N ALA A 100 8.64 21.70 -9.93
CA ALA A 100 10.09 21.76 -10.09
C ALA A 100 10.56 21.01 -11.36
N ARG A 101 10.02 19.81 -11.61
CA ARG A 101 10.30 19.05 -12.84
C ARG A 101 9.86 19.81 -14.07
N PHE A 102 8.67 20.40 -14.05
CA PHE A 102 8.16 21.23 -15.14
C PHE A 102 9.07 22.44 -15.42
N ARG A 103 9.48 23.18 -14.38
CA ARG A 103 10.45 24.28 -14.52
C ARG A 103 11.78 23.82 -15.13
N SER A 104 12.28 22.65 -14.73
CA SER A 104 13.51 22.08 -15.30
C SER A 104 13.37 21.73 -16.78
N LEU A 105 12.20 21.25 -17.21
CA LEU A 105 11.92 20.93 -18.61
C LEU A 105 11.82 22.21 -19.46
N ILE A 106 11.22 23.28 -18.93
CA ILE A 106 11.21 24.59 -19.60
C ILE A 106 12.63 25.11 -19.79
N ARG A 107 13.47 25.07 -18.75
CA ARG A 107 14.86 25.58 -18.82
C ARG A 107 15.74 24.82 -19.81
N LYS A 108 15.44 23.54 -20.10
CA LYS A 108 16.23 22.70 -21.03
C LYS A 108 15.78 22.79 -22.49
N LYS A 109 14.72 23.52 -22.82
CA LYS A 109 14.25 23.63 -24.21
C LYS A 109 15.08 24.64 -25.03
N PRO A 110 15.50 24.30 -26.26
CA PRO A 110 15.96 25.30 -27.22
C PRO A 110 14.79 26.18 -27.66
N LEU A 111 15.06 27.47 -27.96
CA LEU A 111 14.08 28.54 -28.20
C LEU A 111 12.98 28.24 -29.25
N ASN A 112 13.12 27.18 -30.07
CA ASN A 112 12.28 26.94 -31.25
C ASN A 112 11.42 25.65 -31.20
N SER A 113 11.04 25.19 -30.01
CA SER A 113 10.28 23.94 -29.81
C SER A 113 8.80 24.20 -29.48
N LYS A 114 7.86 23.50 -30.18
CA LYS A 114 6.39 23.57 -29.97
C LYS A 114 6.00 23.62 -28.48
N LYS A 115 5.01 24.46 -28.14
CA LYS A 115 4.42 24.59 -26.80
C LYS A 115 4.10 23.20 -26.23
N MET A 116 4.61 22.91 -25.03
CA MET A 116 4.22 21.69 -24.31
C MET A 116 2.79 21.85 -23.79
N ASN A 117 1.95 20.85 -24.02
CA ASN A 117 0.61 20.80 -23.43
C ASN A 117 0.72 20.59 -21.91
N PHE A 118 0.46 21.66 -21.16
CA PHE A 118 0.45 21.68 -19.70
C PHE A 118 -0.59 20.71 -19.13
N ASP A 119 -1.78 20.68 -19.73
CA ASP A 119 -2.93 19.90 -19.27
C ASP A 119 -2.68 18.39 -19.35
N GLY A 120 -2.02 17.92 -20.41
CA GLY A 120 -1.68 16.51 -20.59
C GLY A 120 -0.61 15.99 -19.61
N PHE A 121 0.31 16.84 -19.19
CA PHE A 121 1.32 16.50 -18.17
C PHE A 121 0.68 16.42 -16.78
N PHE A 122 -0.21 17.36 -16.46
CA PHE A 122 -0.89 17.44 -15.17
C PHE A 122 -1.88 16.28 -14.96
N LEU A 123 -2.67 15.93 -15.98
CA LEU A 123 -3.65 14.83 -15.93
C LEU A 123 -3.01 13.44 -15.78
N LYS A 124 -1.76 13.25 -16.25
CA LYS A 124 -1.04 11.98 -16.11
C LYS A 124 -0.54 11.75 -14.68
N GLU A 125 -0.20 12.83 -13.97
CA GLU A 125 0.33 12.82 -12.59
C GLU A 125 -0.76 12.93 -11.51
N LEU A 126 -1.93 13.50 -11.85
CA LEU A 126 -3.12 13.56 -10.98
C LEU A 126 -3.77 12.20 -10.68
N LYS A 127 -3.43 11.14 -11.42
CA LYS A 127 -3.91 9.77 -11.13
C LYS A 127 -3.49 9.24 -9.75
N VAL A 128 -2.51 9.89 -9.12
CA VAL A 128 -2.01 9.57 -7.77
C VAL A 128 -2.37 10.72 -6.79
N TYR A 129 -3.44 11.47 -7.06
CA TYR A 129 -4.05 12.37 -6.09
C TYR A 129 -4.74 11.54 -5.02
N VAL A 130 -4.38 11.76 -3.75
CA VAL A 130 -5.07 11.10 -2.65
C VAL A 130 -6.17 12.06 -2.19
N PRO A 131 -7.46 11.71 -2.35
CA PRO A 131 -8.53 12.54 -1.84
C PRO A 131 -8.37 12.68 -0.32
N ALA A 132 -8.36 13.92 0.15
CA ALA A 132 -8.60 14.20 1.56
C ALA A 132 -10.08 13.85 1.83
N LEU A 133 -10.32 13.12 2.93
CA LEU A 133 -11.64 12.70 3.40
C LEU A 133 -12.60 13.90 3.53
#